data_AF-A0A7C1EPX5-F1
#
_entry.id   AF-A0A7C1EPX5-F1
#
_cell.length_a   1.000
_cell.length_b   1.000
_cell.length_c   1.000
_cell.angle_alpha   90.00
_cell.angle_beta   90.00
_cell.angle_gamma   90.00
#
_symmetry.space_group_name_H-M   'P 1'
#
loop_
_entity.id
_entity.type
_entity.pdbx_description
1 polymer ?
#
loop_
_entity_poly.entity_id
_entity_poly.type
_entity_poly.pdbx_seq_one_letter_code
_entity_poly.pdbx_strand_id
1 'polypeptide(L)'
;MKSDFSLYNHIDRKNVRNLFSERPLVLASWCRMIENVVVDFRLAADVYAGFQRMRRLGPVWPRYQKMAGTAQGIWIFGAQDATYPQTNHINFITLTPEDELMREWFLIVDHTTYSRALVARETTPLGTPQQDRLFEGVLIGERAMVKDIKTKLQDTLRT
;
A
#
# COMPACT_ATOMS: atom_id res chain seq x y z
N MET A 1 -6.04 -9.44 16.32
CA MET A 1 -6.53 -8.08 16.61
C MET A 1 -7.39 -7.72 15.41
N LYS A 2 -8.71 -7.70 15.56
CA LYS A 2 -9.64 -7.57 14.42
C LYS A 2 -9.82 -6.09 14.14
N SER A 3 -9.51 -5.64 12.92
CA SER A 3 -9.73 -4.25 12.51
C SER A 3 -10.76 -4.14 11.39
N ASP A 4 -11.84 -3.39 11.66
CA ASP A 4 -12.87 -3.03 10.67
C ASP A 4 -12.44 -1.79 9.83
N PHE A 5 -11.17 -1.38 9.89
CA PHE A 5 -10.66 -0.18 9.21
C PHE A 5 -10.40 -0.41 7.71
N SER A 6 -10.99 0.44 6.88
CA SER A 6 -10.79 0.47 5.43
C SER A 6 -10.24 1.84 5.01
N LEU A 7 -9.06 1.86 4.38
CA LEU A 7 -8.51 3.10 3.81
C LEU A 7 -9.41 3.60 2.68
N TYR A 8 -9.96 2.68 1.89
CA TYR A 8 -10.83 3.02 0.77
C TYR A 8 -12.12 3.73 1.21
N ASN A 9 -12.77 3.23 2.25
CA ASN A 9 -14.02 3.82 2.77
C ASN A 9 -13.77 5.15 3.50
N HIS A 10 -12.56 5.39 4.00
CA HIS A 10 -12.22 6.63 4.68
C HIS A 10 -12.10 7.84 3.72
N ILE A 11 -11.96 7.60 2.41
CA ILE A 11 -11.77 8.67 1.44
C ILE A 11 -13.13 9.31 1.11
N ASP A 12 -13.30 10.61 1.41
CA ASP A 12 -14.52 11.36 1.08
C ASP A 12 -14.71 11.47 -0.44
N ARG A 13 -15.63 10.66 -0.96
CA ARG A 13 -15.97 10.55 -2.38
C ARG A 13 -16.47 11.85 -3.01
N LYS A 14 -16.94 12.84 -2.23
CA LYS A 14 -17.52 14.07 -2.78
C LYS A 14 -16.51 15.03 -3.40
N ASN A 15 -15.21 14.86 -3.12
CA ASN A 15 -14.18 15.80 -3.57
C ASN A 15 -13.00 15.19 -4.34
N VAL A 16 -13.04 13.90 -4.70
CA VAL A 16 -11.89 13.27 -5.36
C VAL A 16 -12.12 13.05 -6.86
N ARG A 17 -11.47 13.86 -7.68
CA ARG A 17 -11.44 13.72 -9.16
C ARG A 17 -10.60 12.54 -9.67
N ASN A 18 -9.98 11.76 -8.78
CA ASN A 18 -8.99 10.73 -9.09
C ASN A 18 -9.48 9.31 -8.78
N LEU A 19 -10.79 9.08 -8.81
CA LEU A 19 -11.35 7.74 -8.70
C LEU A 19 -11.04 6.93 -9.97
N PHE A 20 -10.66 5.68 -9.82
CA PHE A 20 -10.40 4.77 -10.92
C PHE A 20 -11.03 3.40 -10.68
N SER A 21 -11.27 2.66 -11.75
CA SER A 21 -11.63 1.24 -11.73
C SER A 21 -10.72 0.52 -12.70
N GLU A 22 -9.76 -0.24 -12.18
CA GLU A 22 -8.62 -0.71 -12.96
C GLU A 22 -8.19 -2.14 -12.61
N ARG A 23 -7.41 -2.72 -13.53
CA ARG A 23 -6.82 -4.05 -13.38
C ARG A 23 -5.49 -3.99 -12.61
N PRO A 24 -5.07 -5.06 -11.93
CA PRO A 24 -3.86 -5.04 -11.10
C PRO A 24 -2.56 -4.69 -11.85
N LEU A 25 -2.47 -4.90 -13.17
CA LEU A 25 -1.31 -4.46 -13.96
C LEU A 25 -1.15 -2.93 -13.96
N VAL A 26 -2.26 -2.18 -14.02
CA VAL A 26 -2.24 -0.72 -14.00
C VAL A 26 -1.83 -0.22 -12.60
N LEU A 27 -2.42 -0.80 -11.55
CA LEU A 27 -2.05 -0.47 -10.15
C LEU A 27 -0.58 -0.78 -9.89
N ALA A 28 -0.07 -1.94 -10.35
CA ALA A 28 1.34 -2.29 -10.20
C ALA A 28 2.27 -1.32 -10.95
N SER A 29 1.85 -0.82 -12.12
CA SER A 29 2.58 0.21 -12.86
C SER A 29 2.63 1.53 -12.08
N TRP A 30 1.50 1.97 -11.51
CA TRP A 30 1.44 3.16 -10.67
C TRP A 30 2.28 3.03 -9.39
N CYS A 31 2.20 1.89 -8.69
CA CYS A 31 3.07 1.59 -7.56
C CYS A 31 4.55 1.70 -7.95
N ARG A 32 4.93 1.08 -9.07
CA ARG A 32 6.31 1.14 -9.57
C ARG A 32 6.77 2.57 -9.82
N MET A 33 5.94 3.42 -10.42
CA MET A 33 6.29 4.82 -10.66
C MET A 33 6.49 5.59 -9.34
N ILE A 34 5.61 5.38 -8.36
CA ILE A 34 5.71 6.03 -7.04
C ILE A 34 6.96 5.54 -6.29
N GLU A 35 7.22 4.24 -6.27
CA GLU A 35 8.37 3.63 -5.59
C GLU A 35 9.70 4.03 -6.24
N ASN A 36 9.73 4.15 -7.57
CA ASN A 36 10.93 4.62 -8.27
C ASN A 36 11.31 6.05 -7.85
N VAL A 37 10.35 6.95 -7.61
CA VAL A 37 10.67 8.30 -7.10
C VAL A 37 11.38 8.22 -5.74
N VAL A 38 10.96 7.31 -4.85
CA VAL A 38 11.63 7.11 -3.56
C VAL A 38 13.07 6.64 -3.76
N VAL A 39 13.29 5.68 -4.66
CA VAL A 39 14.63 5.12 -4.95
C VAL A 39 15.52 6.14 -5.64
N ASP A 40 15.06 6.71 -6.74
CA ASP A 40 15.86 7.55 -7.65
C ASP A 40 16.28 8.85 -6.97
N PHE A 41 15.41 9.43 -6.14
CA PHE A 41 15.70 10.63 -5.36
C PHE A 41 16.15 10.34 -3.93
N ARG A 42 16.36 9.06 -3.57
CA ARG A 42 16.86 8.62 -2.25
C ARG A 42 16.10 9.24 -1.09
N LEU A 43 14.77 9.25 -1.18
CA LEU A 43 13.92 9.94 -0.21
C LEU A 43 13.91 9.20 1.14
N ALA A 44 14.13 9.93 2.23
CA ALA A 44 13.94 9.46 3.60
C ALA A 44 12.44 9.45 3.97
N ALA A 45 11.66 8.71 3.19
CA ALA A 45 10.20 8.64 3.29
C ALA A 45 9.75 7.53 4.24
N ASP A 46 8.56 7.68 4.81
CA ASP A 46 7.81 6.56 5.37
C ASP A 46 7.00 5.89 4.25
N VAL A 47 7.11 4.57 4.11
CA VAL A 47 6.45 3.80 3.05
C VAL A 47 5.57 2.70 3.63
N TYR A 48 4.30 2.65 3.25
CA TYR A 48 3.35 1.60 3.67
C TYR A 48 2.81 0.90 2.44
N ALA A 49 2.86 -0.42 2.38
CA ALA A 49 2.46 -1.18 1.21
C ALA A 49 1.65 -2.43 1.57
N GLY A 50 0.45 -2.53 1.00
CA GLY A 50 -0.45 -3.67 1.16
C GLY A 50 -0.42 -4.59 -0.06
N PHE A 51 0.06 -5.82 0.14
CA PHE A 51 0.12 -6.83 -0.91
C PHE A 51 -1.03 -7.85 -0.84
N GLN A 52 -1.82 -7.80 0.24
CA GLN A 52 -2.81 -8.81 0.66
C GLN A 52 -2.17 -10.18 0.98
N ARG A 53 -1.21 -10.66 0.19
CA ARG A 53 -0.47 -11.92 0.40
C ARG A 53 1.03 -11.68 0.22
N MET A 54 1.83 -12.11 1.19
CA MET A 54 3.28 -11.88 1.22
C MET A 54 4.00 -12.41 -0.03
N ARG A 55 3.57 -13.51 -0.63
CA ARG A 55 4.17 -14.03 -1.89
C ARG A 55 4.14 -13.03 -3.05
N ARG A 56 3.24 -12.05 -3.03
CA ARG A 56 3.13 -11.02 -4.09
C ARG A 56 4.21 -9.95 -3.98
N LEU A 57 4.92 -9.88 -2.85
CA LEU A 57 6.10 -9.04 -2.71
C LEU A 57 7.27 -9.54 -3.57
N GLY A 58 7.38 -10.84 -3.82
CA GLY A 58 8.53 -11.49 -4.46
C GLY A 58 9.01 -10.81 -5.75
N PRO A 59 8.12 -10.56 -6.74
CA PRO A 59 8.50 -9.87 -7.98
C PRO A 59 9.05 -8.45 -7.80
N VAL A 60 8.74 -7.78 -6.67
CA VAL A 60 9.16 -6.40 -6.39
C VAL A 60 10.13 -6.29 -5.22
N TRP A 61 10.49 -7.41 -4.58
CA TRP A 61 11.36 -7.45 -3.41
C TRP A 61 12.70 -6.71 -3.61
N PRO A 62 13.42 -6.86 -4.74
CA PRO A 62 14.66 -6.12 -4.97
C PRO A 62 14.49 -4.60 -4.93
N ARG A 63 13.31 -4.07 -5.28
CA ARG A 63 13.01 -2.63 -5.20
C ARG A 63 12.78 -2.19 -3.76
N TYR A 64 12.12 -3.01 -2.95
CA TYR A 64 11.94 -2.74 -1.52
C TYR A 64 13.27 -2.78 -0.77
N GLN A 65 14.18 -3.69 -1.13
CA GLN A 65 15.54 -3.70 -0.60
C GLN A 65 16.31 -2.41 -0.96
N LYS A 66 16.15 -1.88 -2.17
CA LYS A 66 16.74 -0.60 -2.56
C LYS A 66 16.16 0.57 -1.76
N MET A 67 14.83 0.63 -1.60
CA MET A 67 14.18 1.68 -0.81
C MET A 67 14.63 1.64 0.65
N ALA A 68 14.83 0.45 1.24
CA ALA A 68 15.27 0.30 2.63
C ALA A 68 16.64 0.91 2.93
N GLY A 69 17.47 1.15 1.90
CA GLY A 69 18.75 1.82 2.05
C GLY A 69 18.66 3.33 2.29
N THR A 70 17.47 3.94 2.11
CA THR A 70 17.27 5.40 2.26
C THR A 70 16.00 5.77 3.00
N ALA A 71 14.93 4.96 2.89
CA ALA A 71 13.65 5.21 3.53
C ALA A 71 13.78 5.26 5.06
N GLN A 72 12.98 6.11 5.69
CA GLN A 72 12.91 6.22 7.15
C GLN A 72 12.37 4.93 7.78
N GLY A 73 11.33 4.38 7.15
CA GLY A 73 10.71 3.12 7.51
C GLY A 73 9.82 2.61 6.38
N ILE A 74 9.73 1.30 6.28
CA ILE A 74 8.89 0.58 5.33
C ILE A 74 8.05 -0.42 6.12
N TRP A 75 6.75 -0.42 5.88
CA TRP A 75 5.79 -1.33 6.50
C TRP A 75 5.03 -2.09 5.41
N ILE A 76 5.18 -3.42 5.42
CA ILE A 76 4.63 -4.30 4.39
C ILE A 76 3.54 -5.16 5.01
N PHE A 77 2.34 -5.11 4.44
CA PHE A 77 1.13 -5.75 4.97
C PHE A 77 0.67 -6.89 4.08
N GLY A 78 0.24 -7.98 4.69
CA GLY A 78 -0.33 -9.12 3.98
C GLY A 78 -0.40 -10.38 4.82
N ALA A 79 -1.20 -11.35 4.37
CA ALA A 79 -1.24 -12.68 4.95
C ALA A 79 0.11 -13.38 4.78
N GLN A 80 0.55 -14.02 5.86
CA GLN A 80 1.85 -14.70 5.93
C GLN A 80 1.82 -16.00 5.13
N ASP A 81 2.20 -15.93 3.85
CA ASP A 81 2.28 -17.08 2.93
C ASP A 81 3.60 -17.17 2.15
N ALA A 82 4.57 -16.32 2.51
CA ALA A 82 5.95 -16.35 2.06
C ALA A 82 6.83 -15.65 3.12
N THR A 83 8.12 -15.99 3.15
CA THR A 83 9.11 -15.36 4.04
C THR A 83 10.15 -14.61 3.20
N TYR A 84 10.68 -13.53 3.77
CA TYR A 84 11.73 -12.72 3.17
C TYR A 84 12.83 -12.45 4.20
N PRO A 85 14.08 -12.22 3.76
CA PRO A 85 15.16 -11.88 4.67
C PRO A 85 14.84 -10.63 5.48
N GLN A 86 15.13 -10.67 6.78
CA GLN A 86 15.05 -9.49 7.63
C GLN A 86 16.00 -8.42 7.08
N THR A 87 15.49 -7.21 6.93
CA THR A 87 16.22 -6.06 6.40
C THR A 87 15.93 -4.88 7.30
N ASN A 88 16.96 -4.12 7.67
CA ASN A 88 16.77 -2.90 8.46
C ASN A 88 15.76 -1.98 7.78
N HIS A 89 14.95 -1.27 8.57
CA HIS A 89 13.87 -0.40 8.11
C HIS A 89 12.67 -1.08 7.43
N ILE A 90 12.68 -2.40 7.19
CA ILE A 90 11.51 -3.13 6.70
C ILE A 90 10.81 -3.86 7.85
N ASN A 91 9.54 -3.56 8.04
CA ASN A 91 8.67 -4.16 9.05
C ASN A 91 7.56 -4.94 8.35
N PHE A 92 7.47 -6.23 8.62
CA PHE A 92 6.38 -7.07 8.11
C PHE A 92 5.21 -7.07 9.10
N ILE A 93 4.02 -6.80 8.59
CA ILE A 93 2.76 -6.78 9.34
C ILE A 93 1.89 -7.89 8.77
N THR A 94 1.65 -8.90 9.61
CA THR A 94 0.79 -10.02 9.25
C THR A 94 -0.67 -9.60 9.34
N LEU A 95 -1.41 -9.80 8.26
CA LEU A 95 -2.86 -9.63 8.22
C LEU A 95 -3.55 -11.00 8.35
N THR A 96 -4.72 -11.03 8.99
CA THR A 96 -5.62 -12.19 9.01
C THR A 96 -6.74 -12.02 7.98
N PRO A 97 -7.37 -13.09 7.49
CA PRO A 97 -8.45 -13.01 6.49
C PRO A 97 -9.64 -12.12 6.87
N GLU A 98 -9.81 -11.86 8.17
CA GLU A 98 -10.86 -11.02 8.75
C GLU A 98 -10.54 -9.53 8.70
N ASP A 99 -9.29 -9.13 8.47
CA ASP A 99 -8.90 -7.73 8.37
C ASP A 99 -9.41 -7.12 7.06
N GLU A 100 -10.08 -5.97 7.11
CA GLU A 100 -10.55 -5.28 5.90
C GLU A 100 -9.39 -4.92 4.94
N LEU A 101 -8.20 -4.64 5.47
CA LEU A 101 -6.97 -4.42 4.70
C LEU A 101 -6.60 -5.61 3.80
N MET A 102 -7.08 -6.82 4.08
CA MET A 102 -6.89 -7.97 3.18
C MET A 102 -7.59 -7.82 1.83
N ARG A 103 -8.60 -6.95 1.75
CA ARG A 103 -9.33 -6.65 0.50
C ARG A 103 -8.77 -5.43 -0.22
N GLU A 104 -7.76 -4.78 0.35
CA GLU A 104 -7.18 -3.55 -0.16
C GLU A 104 -5.80 -3.77 -0.77
N TRP A 105 -5.54 -3.06 -1.87
CA TRP A 105 -4.24 -2.82 -2.43
C TRP A 105 -3.88 -1.37 -2.15
N PHE A 106 -2.78 -1.13 -1.44
CA PHE A 106 -2.36 0.24 -1.15
C PHE A 106 -0.85 0.42 -1.19
N LEU A 107 -0.44 1.64 -1.54
CA LEU A 107 0.91 2.16 -1.40
C LEU A 107 0.81 3.60 -0.93
N ILE A 108 1.42 3.89 0.21
CA ILE A 108 1.49 5.22 0.81
C ILE A 108 2.95 5.59 0.94
N VAL A 109 3.32 6.75 0.41
CA VAL A 109 4.63 7.38 0.59
C VAL A 109 4.38 8.74 1.24
N ASP A 110 4.89 8.93 2.45
CA ASP A 110 4.86 10.20 3.18
C ASP A 110 6.28 10.75 3.28
N HIS A 111 6.55 11.78 2.48
CA HIS A 111 7.76 12.59 2.54
C HIS A 111 7.42 14.07 2.41
N THR A 112 8.31 14.95 2.87
CA THR A 112 8.04 16.39 2.94
C THR A 112 7.81 17.04 1.58
N THR A 113 8.54 16.57 0.57
CA THR A 113 8.54 17.08 -0.80
C THR A 113 7.80 16.18 -1.79
N TYR A 114 7.43 14.96 -1.38
CA TYR A 114 6.76 13.99 -2.23
C TYR A 114 5.82 13.10 -1.41
N SER A 115 4.52 13.33 -1.53
CA SER A 115 3.51 12.51 -0.86
C SER A 115 2.57 11.88 -1.88
N ARG A 116 2.36 10.57 -1.78
CA ARG A 116 1.42 9.85 -2.63
C ARG A 116 0.71 8.77 -1.82
N ALA A 117 -0.58 8.61 -2.04
CA ALA A 117 -1.34 7.45 -1.58
C ALA A 117 -2.13 6.88 -2.75
N LEU A 118 -1.78 5.66 -3.16
CA LEU A 118 -2.61 4.82 -3.99
C LEU A 118 -3.36 3.88 -3.05
N VAL A 119 -4.69 3.96 -3.03
CA VAL A 119 -5.54 3.09 -2.21
C VAL A 119 -6.64 2.54 -3.07
N ALA A 120 -6.77 1.22 -3.13
CA ALA A 120 -7.79 0.56 -3.91
C ALA A 120 -8.36 -0.64 -3.18
N ARG A 121 -9.64 -0.90 -3.39
CA ARG A 121 -10.34 -2.06 -2.87
C ARG A 121 -10.72 -2.98 -4.02
N GLU A 122 -10.49 -4.28 -3.83
CA GLU A 122 -10.96 -5.29 -4.76
C GLU A 122 -12.49 -5.36 -4.78
N THR A 123 -13.07 -5.28 -5.98
CA THR A 123 -14.53 -5.38 -6.20
C THR A 123 -14.97 -6.74 -6.73
N THR A 124 -14.02 -7.56 -7.17
CA THR A 124 -14.28 -8.92 -7.64
C THR A 124 -14.43 -9.93 -6.49
N PRO A 125 -15.16 -11.04 -6.70
CA PRO A 125 -15.28 -12.11 -5.71
C PRO A 125 -13.94 -12.71 -5.29
N LEU A 126 -13.86 -13.23 -4.06
CA LEU A 126 -12.70 -13.98 -3.59
C LEU A 126 -12.43 -15.19 -4.52
N GLY A 127 -11.16 -15.41 -4.83
CA GLY A 127 -10.73 -16.49 -5.73
C GLY A 127 -10.70 -16.12 -7.21
N THR A 128 -11.12 -14.91 -7.60
CA THR A 128 -10.97 -14.41 -8.98
C THR A 128 -9.50 -14.49 -9.42
N PRO A 129 -9.19 -15.05 -10.61
CA PRO A 129 -7.84 -15.11 -11.14
C PRO A 129 -7.18 -13.72 -11.21
N GLN A 130 -5.88 -13.64 -10.93
CA GLN A 130 -5.18 -12.36 -10.76
C GLN A 130 -5.41 -11.37 -11.91
N GLN A 131 -5.40 -11.82 -13.17
CA GLN A 131 -5.59 -10.95 -14.34
C GLN A 131 -7.02 -10.40 -14.51
N ASP A 132 -8.00 -11.04 -13.88
CA ASP A 132 -9.43 -10.74 -14.01
C ASP A 132 -9.97 -9.93 -12.83
N ARG A 133 -9.14 -9.72 -11.79
CA ARG A 133 -9.49 -8.89 -10.63
C ARG A 133 -9.66 -7.43 -11.04
N LEU A 134 -10.64 -6.79 -10.42
CA LEU A 134 -10.90 -5.36 -10.59
C LEU A 134 -10.79 -4.65 -9.24
N PHE A 135 -10.26 -3.44 -9.30
CA PHE A 135 -10.03 -2.61 -8.14
C PHE A 135 -10.62 -1.24 -8.38
N GLU A 136 -11.46 -0.80 -7.45
CA GLU A 136 -11.87 0.60 -7.37
C GLU A 136 -10.97 1.30 -6.39
N GLY A 137 -10.44 2.46 -6.76
CA GLY A 137 -9.46 3.12 -5.94
C GLY A 137 -9.32 4.59 -6.23
N VAL A 138 -8.32 5.16 -5.57
CA VAL A 138 -7.99 6.56 -5.66
C VAL A 138 -6.49 6.78 -5.60
N LEU A 139 -6.02 7.76 -6.34
CA LEU A 139 -4.66 8.25 -6.26
C LEU A 139 -4.65 9.68 -5.71
N ILE A 140 -4.02 9.84 -4.55
CA ILE A 140 -3.96 11.09 -3.79
C ILE A 140 -2.53 11.61 -3.80
N GLY A 141 -2.37 12.90 -4.12
CA GLY A 141 -1.08 13.59 -4.06
C GLY A 141 -1.02 14.73 -3.06
N GLU A 142 -2.16 15.10 -2.46
CA GLU A 142 -2.22 16.16 -1.46
C GLU A 142 -1.65 15.67 -0.13
N ARG A 143 -0.60 16.33 0.35
CA ARG A 143 0.14 15.89 1.54
C ARG A 143 -0.73 15.80 2.81
N ALA A 144 -1.64 16.76 3.02
CA ALA A 144 -2.51 16.74 4.19
C ALA A 144 -3.38 15.48 4.23
N MET A 145 -3.96 15.09 3.10
CA MET A 145 -4.75 13.85 2.97
C MET A 145 -3.89 12.60 3.13
N VAL A 146 -2.69 12.56 2.50
CA VAL A 146 -1.76 11.42 2.66
C VAL A 146 -1.38 11.23 4.13
N LYS A 147 -1.14 12.33 4.86
CA LYS A 147 -0.83 12.29 6.29
C LYS A 147 -2.01 11.79 7.13
N ASP A 148 -3.24 12.20 6.82
CA ASP A 148 -4.45 11.68 7.51
C ASP A 148 -4.58 10.17 7.30
N ILE A 149 -4.47 9.69 6.06
CA ILE A 149 -4.53 8.27 5.69
C ILE A 149 -3.45 7.46 6.45
N LYS A 150 -2.19 7.94 6.45
CA LYS A 150 -1.09 7.32 7.20
C LYS A 150 -1.41 7.25 8.70
N THR A 151 -1.88 8.35 9.28
CA THR A 151 -2.13 8.44 10.73
C THR A 151 -3.17 7.39 11.15
N LYS A 152 -4.26 7.25 10.39
CA LYS A 152 -5.27 6.22 10.68
C LYS A 152 -4.77 4.80 10.52
N LEU A 153 -3.93 4.55 9.50
CA LEU A 153 -3.29 3.25 9.33
C LEU A 153 -2.41 2.91 10.53
N GLN A 154 -1.64 3.89 11.05
CA GLN A 154 -0.80 3.72 12.23
C GLN A 154 -1.62 3.48 13.51
N ASP A 155 -2.72 4.19 13.70
CA ASP A 155 -3.61 3.99 14.85
C ASP A 155 -4.21 2.58 14.85
N THR A 156 -4.60 2.09 13.67
CA THR A 156 -5.10 0.72 13.49
C THR A 156 -4.07 -0.35 13.89
N LEU A 157 -2.77 -0.07 13.70
CA LEU A 157 -1.70 -1.01 14.08
C LEU A 157 -1.39 -1.04 15.57
N ARG A 158 -1.85 -0.04 16.33
CA ARG A 158 -1.58 0.10 17.77
C ARG A 158 -2.69 -0.48 18.64
N THR A 159 -3.82 -0.89 18.05
CA THR A 159 -5.08 -1.17 18.76
C THR A 159 -5.47 -2.62 18.72
#